data_AF-A0AAV2TF17-F1
#
_entry.id   AF-A0AAV2TF17-F1
#
_cell.length_a   1.000
_cell.length_b   1.000
_cell.length_c   1.000
_cell.angle_alpha   90.00
_cell.angle_beta   90.00
_cell.angle_gamma   90.00
#
_symmetry.space_group_name_H-M   'P 1'
#
loop_
_entity.id
_entity.type
_entity.pdbx_description
1 polymer ?
#
loop_
_entity_poly.entity_id
_entity_poly.type
_entity_poly.pdbx_seq_one_letter_code
_entity_poly.pdbx_strand_id
1 'polypeptide(L)'
;MAVHKQEAGVDLTHVESDYVRRVLGEPLHHGLCALILYHPADPIDFLANYLRYWVKHVRTYRREVIAEIEIEKYLRENIAWNVGVVAEKAKMLEQKALDEARRIAEEEARRAAIEKARIKAATDEATQNASDSIRNDTAVMVLNEIIEKTEELAFKKWQAAEKARIKAEEEARRRALEEEEAMAEGQGGEGEEGKEEEEQEEEDEE
;
A
#
# COMPACT_ATOMS: atom_id res chain seq x y z
N MET A 1 -46.10 11.20 33.04
CA MET A 1 -47.54 10.90 33.23
C MET A 1 -47.66 9.49 33.76
N ALA A 2 -47.91 9.36 35.06
CA ALA A 2 -48.09 8.06 35.70
C ALA A 2 -49.48 7.52 35.35
N VAL A 3 -49.52 6.35 34.71
CA VAL A 3 -50.76 5.61 34.49
C VAL A 3 -51.17 5.02 35.84
N HIS A 4 -52.12 5.66 36.51
CA HIS A 4 -52.80 5.06 37.65
C HIS A 4 -53.51 3.80 37.17
N LYS A 5 -52.92 2.66 37.47
CA LYS A 5 -53.57 1.36 37.39
C LYS A 5 -54.71 1.40 38.40
N GLN A 6 -55.94 1.57 37.92
CA GLN A 6 -57.13 1.39 38.74
C GLN A 6 -57.09 -0.04 39.29
N GLU A 7 -56.85 -0.15 40.59
CA GLU A 7 -57.10 -1.39 41.32
C GLU A 7 -58.62 -1.60 41.26
N ALA A 8 -59.05 -2.52 40.39
CA ALA A 8 -60.43 -2.97 40.37
C ALA A 8 -60.71 -3.60 41.74
N GLY A 9 -61.48 -2.91 42.57
CA GLY A 9 -62.04 -3.46 43.78
C GLY A 9 -62.81 -4.72 43.41
N VAL A 10 -62.37 -5.86 43.94
CA VAL A 10 -63.05 -7.15 43.74
C VAL A 10 -64.42 -7.05 44.38
N ASP A 11 -65.48 -7.16 43.57
CA ASP A 11 -66.85 -7.12 44.05
C ASP A 11 -67.17 -8.40 44.85
N LEU A 12 -67.22 -8.23 46.17
CA LEU A 12 -67.55 -9.21 47.22
C LEU A 12 -68.82 -10.05 46.93
N THR A 13 -69.78 -9.43 46.24
CA THR A 13 -71.18 -9.89 46.20
C THR A 13 -71.44 -11.00 45.19
N HIS A 14 -70.54 -11.18 44.21
CA HIS A 14 -70.68 -12.15 43.12
C HIS A 14 -69.57 -13.20 43.09
N VAL A 15 -68.78 -13.35 44.16
CA VAL A 15 -67.65 -14.30 44.20
C VAL A 15 -68.07 -15.73 43.91
N GLU A 16 -69.24 -16.16 44.39
CA GLU A 16 -69.78 -17.48 44.08
C GLU A 16 -70.18 -17.61 42.61
N SER A 17 -70.79 -16.56 42.04
CA SER A 17 -71.14 -16.49 40.62
C SER A 17 -69.90 -16.47 39.72
N ASP A 18 -68.85 -15.75 40.10
CA ASP A 18 -67.58 -15.69 39.37
C ASP A 18 -66.78 -17.00 39.50
N TYR A 19 -66.81 -17.62 40.68
CA TYR A 19 -66.22 -18.93 40.90
C TYR A 19 -66.92 -19.99 40.04
N VAL A 20 -68.25 -20.02 40.05
CA VAL A 20 -69.05 -20.94 39.22
C VAL A 20 -68.83 -20.67 37.74
N ARG A 21 -68.80 -19.40 37.31
CA ARG A 21 -68.53 -19.03 35.92
C ARG A 21 -67.12 -19.45 35.48
N ARG A 22 -66.11 -19.31 36.35
CA ARG A 22 -64.72 -19.69 36.05
C ARG A 22 -64.51 -21.20 36.01
N VAL A 23 -65.14 -21.95 36.90
CA VAL A 23 -64.94 -23.40 37.03
C VAL A 23 -65.86 -24.17 36.10
N LEU A 24 -67.14 -23.78 36.06
CA LEU A 24 -68.20 -24.53 35.39
C LEU A 24 -68.72 -23.86 34.11
N GLY A 25 -68.41 -22.59 33.85
CA GLY A 25 -69.00 -21.85 32.73
C GLY A 25 -68.74 -22.48 31.36
N GLU A 26 -67.48 -22.76 31.03
CA GLU A 26 -67.08 -23.40 29.78
C GLU A 26 -67.60 -24.85 29.63
N PRO A 27 -67.42 -25.76 30.62
CA PRO A 27 -67.97 -27.12 30.55
C PRO A 27 -69.49 -27.14 30.40
N LEU A 28 -70.21 -26.32 31.17
CA LEU A 28 -71.66 -26.29 31.11
C LEU A 28 -72.13 -25.69 29.80
N HIS A 29 -71.47 -24.64 29.29
CA HIS A 29 -71.83 -24.07 28.00
C HIS A 29 -71.73 -25.11 26.87
N HIS A 30 -70.61 -25.82 26.78
CA HIS A 30 -70.45 -26.85 25.75
C HIS A 30 -71.32 -28.08 26.00
N GLY A 31 -71.51 -28.50 27.25
CA GLY A 31 -72.38 -29.63 27.59
C GLY A 31 -73.85 -29.35 27.27
N LEU A 32 -74.33 -28.13 27.53
CA LEU A 32 -75.68 -27.70 27.16
C LEU A 32 -75.83 -27.59 25.62
N CYS A 33 -74.82 -27.11 24.91
CA CYS A 33 -74.83 -27.13 23.44
C CYS A 33 -74.89 -28.57 22.91
N ALA A 34 -74.13 -29.50 23.51
CA ALA A 34 -74.17 -30.91 23.14
C ALA A 34 -75.54 -31.54 23.42
N LEU A 35 -76.21 -31.16 24.51
CA LEU A 35 -77.58 -31.61 24.78
C LEU A 35 -78.56 -31.17 23.69
N ILE A 36 -78.48 -29.91 23.26
CA ILE A 36 -79.30 -29.37 22.17
C ILE A 36 -78.96 -30.07 20.84
N LEU A 37 -77.73 -30.50 20.62
CA LEU A 37 -77.34 -31.17 19.38
C LEU A 37 -77.82 -32.63 19.33
N TYR A 38 -77.56 -33.40 20.39
CA TYR A 38 -77.73 -34.84 20.39
C TYR A 38 -79.12 -35.33 20.86
N HIS A 39 -79.90 -34.47 21.53
CA HIS A 39 -81.24 -34.79 22.06
C HIS A 39 -81.31 -36.18 22.74
N PRO A 40 -80.47 -36.44 23.75
CA PRO A 40 -80.45 -37.74 24.41
C PRO A 40 -81.77 -38.01 25.14
N ALA A 41 -82.14 -39.29 25.23
CA ALA A 41 -83.34 -39.72 25.95
C ALA A 41 -83.27 -39.39 27.46
N ASP A 42 -82.07 -39.40 28.04
CA ASP A 42 -81.79 -38.90 29.39
C ASP A 42 -80.76 -37.76 29.33
N PRO A 43 -81.23 -36.49 29.37
CA PRO A 43 -80.33 -35.34 29.29
C PRO A 43 -79.49 -35.13 30.55
N ILE A 44 -79.95 -35.62 31.72
CA ILE A 44 -79.22 -35.43 32.96
C ILE A 44 -78.04 -36.39 33.01
N ASP A 45 -78.27 -37.67 32.69
CA ASP A 45 -77.19 -38.67 32.66
C ASP A 45 -76.19 -38.41 31.54
N PHE A 46 -76.67 -37.96 30.37
CA PHE A 46 -75.79 -37.52 29.29
C PHE A 46 -74.87 -36.36 29.73
N LEU A 47 -75.42 -35.32 30.37
CA LEU A 47 -74.65 -34.17 30.80
C LEU A 47 -73.64 -34.54 31.90
N ALA A 48 -74.02 -35.39 32.85
CA ALA A 48 -73.11 -35.88 33.88
C ALA A 48 -71.91 -36.64 33.27
N ASN A 49 -72.17 -37.53 32.31
CA ASN A 49 -71.13 -38.25 31.60
C ASN A 49 -70.27 -37.30 30.74
N TYR A 50 -70.88 -36.32 30.06
CA TYR A 50 -70.16 -35.32 29.27
C TYR A 50 -69.18 -34.51 30.14
N LEU A 51 -69.62 -34.00 31.28
CA LEU A 51 -68.79 -33.25 32.21
C LEU A 51 -67.63 -34.10 32.77
N ARG A 52 -67.86 -35.39 33.00
CA ARG A 52 -66.80 -36.33 33.41
C ARG A 52 -65.71 -36.47 32.35
N TYR A 53 -66.08 -36.56 31.06
CA TYR A 53 -65.11 -36.61 29.97
C TYR A 53 -64.43 -35.25 29.72
N TRP A 54 -65.15 -34.15 29.93
CA TRP A 54 -64.63 -32.79 29.81
C TRP A 54 -63.44 -32.54 30.73
N VAL A 55 -63.52 -32.96 32.00
CA VAL A 55 -62.39 -32.81 32.95
C VAL A 55 -61.12 -33.49 32.45
N LYS A 56 -61.25 -34.68 31.85
CA LYS A 56 -60.12 -35.40 31.26
C LYS A 56 -59.54 -34.64 30.06
N HIS A 57 -60.41 -34.08 29.21
CA HIS A 57 -60.01 -33.34 28.01
C HIS A 57 -59.35 -32.00 28.36
N VAL A 58 -59.94 -31.22 29.27
CA VAL A 58 -59.41 -29.94 29.76
C VAL A 58 -58.04 -30.10 30.42
N ARG A 59 -57.83 -31.19 31.17
CA ARG A 59 -56.52 -31.45 31.77
C ARG A 59 -55.44 -31.61 30.70
N THR A 60 -55.73 -32.24 29.57
CA THR A 60 -54.75 -32.43 28.49
C THR A 60 -54.55 -31.12 27.73
N TYR A 61 -55.64 -30.49 27.27
CA TYR A 61 -55.58 -29.25 26.51
C TYR A 61 -54.94 -28.09 27.30
N ARG A 62 -55.32 -27.88 28.57
CA ARG A 62 -54.72 -26.81 29.39
C ARG A 62 -53.25 -27.07 29.71
N ARG A 63 -52.81 -28.33 29.77
CA ARG A 63 -51.38 -28.65 29.96
C ARG A 63 -50.55 -28.21 28.75
N GLU A 64 -51.05 -28.45 27.55
CA GLU A 64 -50.38 -28.03 26.31
C GLU A 64 -50.29 -26.51 26.24
N VAL A 65 -51.40 -25.80 26.49
CA VAL A 65 -51.41 -24.33 26.49
C VAL A 65 -50.48 -23.75 27.57
N ILE A 66 -50.45 -24.32 28.77
CA ILE A 66 -49.51 -23.88 29.82
C ILE A 66 -48.06 -24.13 29.41
N ALA A 67 -47.78 -25.30 28.81
CA ALA A 67 -46.44 -25.64 28.35
C ALA A 67 -45.97 -24.70 27.23
N GLU A 68 -46.84 -24.34 26.28
CA GLU A 68 -46.53 -23.36 25.23
C GLU A 68 -46.17 -21.99 25.82
N ILE A 69 -46.97 -21.49 26.77
CA ILE A 69 -46.71 -20.22 27.45
C ILE A 69 -45.37 -20.25 28.21
N GLU A 70 -45.07 -21.34 28.90
CA GLU A 70 -43.81 -21.51 29.62
C GLU A 70 -42.61 -21.60 28.66
N ILE A 71 -42.74 -22.32 27.55
CA ILE A 71 -41.71 -22.40 26.50
C ILE A 71 -41.47 -21.03 25.87
N GLU A 72 -42.51 -20.29 25.51
CA GLU A 72 -42.37 -18.94 24.96
C GLU A 72 -41.67 -18.00 25.93
N LYS A 73 -42.01 -18.08 27.22
CA LYS A 73 -41.34 -17.29 28.26
C LYS A 73 -39.86 -17.64 28.34
N TYR A 74 -39.54 -18.94 28.39
CA TYR A 74 -38.16 -19.42 28.44
C TYR A 74 -37.35 -18.99 27.20
N LEU A 75 -37.94 -19.12 26.01
CA LEU A 75 -37.34 -18.68 24.76
C LEU A 75 -37.10 -17.17 24.77
N ARG A 76 -38.06 -16.37 25.23
CA ARG A 76 -37.92 -14.90 25.28
C ARG A 76 -36.76 -14.48 26.19
N GLU A 77 -36.63 -15.12 27.35
CA GLU A 77 -35.55 -14.83 28.30
C GLU A 77 -34.17 -15.28 27.76
N ASN A 78 -34.10 -16.44 27.11
CA ASN A 78 -32.83 -17.01 26.64
C ASN A 78 -32.38 -16.49 25.26
N ILE A 79 -33.30 -16.18 24.34
CA ILE A 79 -32.94 -15.69 23.00
C ILE A 79 -32.19 -14.37 23.11
N ALA A 80 -32.65 -13.44 23.95
CA ALA A 80 -31.98 -12.15 24.12
C ALA A 80 -30.54 -12.31 24.63
N TRP A 81 -30.32 -13.18 25.62
CA TRP A 81 -28.99 -13.47 26.14
C TRP A 81 -28.11 -14.18 25.10
N ASN A 82 -28.64 -15.19 24.42
CA ASN A 82 -27.91 -15.94 23.39
C ASN A 82 -27.47 -15.04 22.23
N VAL A 83 -28.35 -14.15 21.76
CA VAL A 83 -28.03 -13.20 20.69
C VAL A 83 -26.91 -12.25 21.12
N GLY A 84 -26.96 -11.74 22.36
CA GLY A 84 -25.90 -10.88 22.90
C GLY A 84 -24.54 -11.59 22.97
N VAL A 85 -24.52 -12.82 23.49
CA VAL A 85 -23.29 -13.63 23.57
C VAL A 85 -22.71 -13.96 22.20
N VAL A 86 -23.57 -14.28 21.23
CA VAL A 86 -23.14 -14.56 19.85
C VAL A 86 -22.58 -13.29 19.18
N ALA A 87 -23.23 -12.13 19.38
CA ALA A 87 -22.75 -10.86 18.85
C ALA A 87 -21.38 -10.47 19.43
N GLU A 88 -21.18 -10.62 20.73
CA GLU A 88 -19.87 -10.37 21.38
C GLU A 88 -18.79 -11.32 20.86
N LYS A 89 -19.10 -12.61 20.72
CA LYS A 89 -18.16 -13.58 20.13
C LYS A 89 -17.79 -13.22 18.69
N ALA A 90 -18.77 -12.78 17.88
CA ALA A 90 -18.53 -12.35 16.50
C ALA A 90 -17.60 -11.13 16.45
N LYS A 91 -17.86 -10.12 17.29
CA LYS A 91 -17.02 -8.91 17.40
C LYS A 91 -15.58 -9.25 17.81
N MET A 92 -15.40 -10.16 18.75
CA MET A 92 -14.07 -10.61 19.18
C MET A 92 -13.31 -11.34 18.08
N LEU A 93 -14.00 -12.14 17.26
CA LEU A 93 -13.39 -12.83 16.12
C LEU A 93 -13.01 -11.86 15.00
N GLU A 94 -13.87 -10.89 14.71
CA GLU A 94 -13.59 -9.83 13.74
C GLU A 94 -12.38 -9.01 14.15
N GLN A 95 -12.29 -8.60 15.43
CA GLN A 95 -11.13 -7.87 15.94
C GLN A 95 -9.83 -8.68 15.80
N LYS A 96 -9.86 -9.97 16.13
CA LYS A 96 -8.70 -10.86 15.96
C LYS A 96 -8.27 -10.97 14.50
N ALA A 97 -9.23 -11.09 13.56
CA ALA A 97 -8.93 -11.14 12.14
C ALA A 97 -8.30 -9.83 11.64
N LEU A 98 -8.76 -8.69 12.13
CA LEU A 98 -8.17 -7.38 11.81
C LEU A 98 -6.75 -7.24 12.37
N ASP A 99 -6.51 -7.68 13.60
CA ASP A 99 -5.19 -7.62 14.22
C ASP A 99 -4.20 -8.55 13.52
N GLU A 100 -4.65 -9.74 13.11
CA GLU A 100 -3.85 -10.67 12.30
C GLU A 100 -3.52 -10.11 10.92
N ALA A 101 -4.50 -9.53 10.23
CA ALA A 101 -4.30 -8.88 8.93
C ALA A 101 -3.31 -7.71 9.04
N ARG A 102 -3.38 -6.91 10.10
CA ARG A 102 -2.41 -5.83 10.36
C ARG A 102 -1.00 -6.36 10.55
N ARG A 103 -0.83 -7.45 11.29
CA ARG A 103 0.48 -8.07 11.50
C ARG A 103 1.07 -8.59 10.19
N ILE A 104 0.27 -9.27 9.37
CA ILE A 104 0.70 -9.76 8.05
C ILE A 104 1.11 -8.58 7.16
N ALA A 105 0.29 -7.53 7.11
CA ALA A 105 0.59 -6.33 6.32
C ALA A 105 1.88 -5.64 6.78
N GLU A 106 2.16 -5.58 8.09
CA GLU A 106 3.40 -5.02 8.61
C GLU A 106 4.62 -5.89 8.22
N GLU A 107 4.50 -7.21 8.33
CA GLU A 107 5.56 -8.14 7.92
C GLU A 107 5.84 -8.06 6.41
N GLU A 108 4.80 -7.98 5.59
CA GLU A 108 4.92 -7.79 4.14
C GLU A 108 5.54 -6.43 3.81
N ALA A 109 5.11 -5.35 4.49
CA ALA A 109 5.70 -4.03 4.30
C ALA A 109 7.19 -4.01 4.66
N ARG A 110 7.59 -4.71 5.74
CA ARG A 110 9.01 -4.86 6.09
C ARG A 110 9.78 -5.62 5.02
N ARG A 111 9.24 -6.72 4.49
CA ARG A 111 9.88 -7.48 3.41
C ARG A 111 10.01 -6.64 2.14
N ALA A 112 8.95 -5.94 1.75
CA ALA A 112 8.95 -5.05 0.60
C ALA A 112 9.94 -3.88 0.77
N ALA A 113 10.08 -3.34 1.99
CA ALA A 113 11.08 -2.30 2.27
C ALA A 113 12.52 -2.81 2.12
N ILE A 114 12.80 -4.04 2.58
CA ILE A 114 14.11 -4.67 2.41
C ILE A 114 14.41 -4.93 0.93
N GLU A 115 13.44 -5.46 0.18
CA GLU A 115 13.58 -5.70 -1.25
C GLU A 115 13.82 -4.39 -2.02
N LYS A 116 13.02 -3.35 -1.72
CA LYS A 116 13.20 -2.02 -2.32
C LYS A 116 14.56 -1.42 -1.97
N ALA A 117 15.06 -1.60 -0.76
CA ALA A 117 16.39 -1.16 -0.36
C ALA A 117 17.49 -1.91 -1.13
N ARG A 118 17.33 -3.22 -1.36
CA ARG A 118 18.27 -4.00 -2.19
C ARG A 118 18.27 -3.56 -3.64
N ILE A 119 17.10 -3.37 -4.25
CA ILE A 119 16.98 -2.88 -5.62
C ILE A 119 17.65 -1.51 -5.73
N LYS A 120 17.37 -0.60 -4.78
CA LYS A 120 17.99 0.72 -4.77
C LYS A 120 19.51 0.65 -4.65
N ALA A 121 20.04 -0.17 -3.75
CA ALA A 121 21.49 -0.34 -3.60
C ALA A 121 22.13 -0.88 -4.89
N ALA A 122 21.51 -1.87 -5.54
CA ALA A 122 21.98 -2.41 -6.81
C ALA A 122 21.92 -1.38 -7.95
N THR A 123 20.86 -0.54 -8.00
CA THR A 123 20.77 0.53 -8.99
C THR A 123 21.81 1.61 -8.73
N ASP A 124 22.02 2.00 -7.47
CA ASP A 124 23.00 3.02 -7.10
C ASP A 124 24.42 2.53 -7.45
N GLU A 125 24.76 1.27 -7.16
CA GLU A 125 26.03 0.64 -7.54
C GLU A 125 26.22 0.57 -9.06
N ALA A 126 25.18 0.15 -9.80
CA ALA A 126 25.23 0.13 -11.26
C ALA A 126 25.44 1.53 -11.85
N THR A 127 24.80 2.56 -11.29
CA THR A 127 24.99 3.94 -11.74
C THR A 127 26.40 4.47 -11.42
N GLN A 128 26.97 4.11 -10.27
CA GLN A 128 28.36 4.46 -9.94
C GLN A 128 29.34 3.80 -10.89
N ASN A 129 29.21 2.48 -11.11
CA ASN A 129 30.07 1.75 -12.04
C ASN A 129 29.98 2.30 -13.48
N ALA A 130 28.78 2.65 -13.95
CA ALA A 130 28.60 3.29 -15.24
C ALA A 130 29.27 4.68 -15.29
N SER A 131 29.12 5.49 -14.24
CA SER A 131 29.76 6.80 -14.15
C SER A 131 31.29 6.70 -14.12
N ASP A 132 31.83 5.71 -13.41
CA ASP A 132 33.27 5.50 -13.31
C ASP A 132 33.84 4.95 -14.62
N SER A 133 33.11 4.09 -15.33
CA SER A 133 33.46 3.67 -16.70
C SER A 133 33.54 4.88 -17.63
N ILE A 134 32.50 5.73 -17.65
CA ILE A 134 32.49 6.94 -18.50
C ILE A 134 33.68 7.85 -18.15
N ARG A 135 33.98 8.04 -16.86
CA ARG A 135 35.14 8.84 -16.44
C ARG A 135 36.45 8.25 -16.92
N ASN A 136 36.64 6.94 -16.80
CA ASN A 136 37.84 6.28 -17.25
C ASN A 136 37.99 6.36 -18.77
N ASP A 137 36.92 6.09 -19.52
CA ASP A 137 36.91 6.19 -20.98
C ASP A 137 37.23 7.61 -21.45
N THR A 138 36.64 8.61 -20.79
CA THR A 138 36.91 10.04 -21.07
C THR A 138 38.35 10.40 -20.74
N ALA A 139 38.88 9.95 -19.61
CA ALA A 139 40.28 10.19 -19.22
C ALA A 139 41.27 9.61 -20.23
N VAL A 140 41.00 8.40 -20.76
CA VAL A 140 41.82 7.78 -21.81
C VAL A 140 41.78 8.62 -23.10
N MET A 141 40.60 9.08 -23.52
CA MET A 141 40.48 9.94 -24.70
C MET A 141 41.27 11.24 -24.54
N VAL A 142 41.13 11.92 -23.40
CA VAL A 142 41.84 13.17 -23.11
C VAL A 142 43.35 12.96 -23.07
N LEU A 143 43.83 11.86 -22.48
CA LEU A 143 45.26 11.55 -22.45
C LEU A 143 45.82 11.31 -23.86
N ASN A 144 45.10 10.60 -24.71
CA ASN A 144 45.52 10.39 -26.10
C ASN A 144 45.59 11.72 -26.87
N GLU A 145 44.61 12.60 -26.70
CA GLU A 145 44.61 13.91 -27.34
C GLU A 145 45.76 14.81 -26.84
N ILE A 146 46.11 14.72 -25.55
CA ILE A 146 47.29 15.40 -25.00
C ILE A 146 48.57 14.86 -25.64
N ILE A 147 48.71 13.53 -25.78
CA ILE A 147 49.89 12.92 -26.40
C ILE A 147 50.04 13.41 -27.84
N GLU A 148 48.99 13.32 -28.65
CA GLU A 148 48.99 13.78 -30.04
C GLU A 148 49.40 15.26 -30.17
N LYS A 149 48.80 16.14 -29.36
CA LYS A 149 49.16 17.57 -29.34
C LYS A 149 50.60 17.82 -28.89
N THR A 150 51.11 17.01 -27.96
CA THR A 150 52.48 17.15 -27.47
C THR A 150 53.48 16.71 -28.54
N GLU A 151 53.19 15.63 -29.28
CA GLU A 151 53.98 15.17 -30.43
C GLU A 151 54.00 16.22 -31.54
N GLU A 152 52.85 16.79 -31.89
CA GLU A 152 52.77 17.88 -32.88
C GLU A 152 53.60 19.10 -32.46
N LEU A 153 53.50 19.54 -31.19
CA LEU A 153 54.28 20.66 -30.68
C LEU A 153 55.77 20.37 -30.65
N ALA A 154 56.17 19.15 -30.28
CA ALA A 154 57.57 18.72 -30.29
C ALA A 154 58.12 18.71 -31.72
N PHE A 155 57.34 18.21 -32.68
CA PHE A 155 57.71 18.21 -34.09
C PHE A 155 57.83 19.63 -34.66
N LYS A 156 56.88 20.52 -34.37
CA LYS A 156 56.95 21.94 -34.76
C LYS A 156 58.19 22.62 -34.19
N LYS A 157 58.52 22.40 -32.91
CA LYS A 157 59.73 22.94 -32.28
C LYS A 157 61.01 22.38 -32.91
N TRP A 158 61.04 21.08 -33.21
CA TRP A 158 62.18 20.45 -33.88
C TRP A 158 62.37 21.02 -35.29
N GLN A 159 61.31 21.16 -36.09
CA GLN A 159 61.39 21.78 -37.42
C GLN A 159 61.90 23.22 -37.35
N ALA A 160 61.43 24.02 -36.39
CA ALA A 160 61.90 25.39 -36.22
C ALA A 160 63.40 25.44 -35.86
N ALA A 161 63.85 24.56 -34.95
CA ALA A 161 65.25 24.44 -34.59
C ALA A 161 66.12 23.95 -35.76
N GLU A 162 65.62 23.01 -36.57
CA GLU A 162 66.34 22.48 -37.73
C GLU A 162 66.44 23.53 -38.84
N LYS A 163 65.38 24.29 -39.11
CA LYS A 163 65.42 25.45 -40.02
C LYS A 163 66.43 26.50 -39.53
N ALA A 164 66.48 26.77 -38.23
CA ALA A 164 67.47 27.68 -37.65
C ALA A 164 68.91 27.15 -37.78
N ARG A 165 69.12 25.84 -37.63
CA ARG A 165 70.41 25.18 -37.83
C ARG A 165 70.88 25.29 -39.28
N ILE A 166 69.99 25.02 -40.24
CA ILE A 166 70.27 25.15 -41.68
C ILE A 166 70.63 26.60 -42.01
N LYS A 167 69.84 27.58 -41.55
CA LYS A 167 70.17 29.00 -41.74
C LYS A 167 71.52 29.37 -41.14
N ALA A 168 71.84 28.90 -39.94
CA ALA A 168 73.14 29.15 -39.31
C ALA A 168 74.31 28.49 -40.05
N GLU A 169 74.11 27.29 -40.61
CA GLU A 169 75.10 26.59 -41.43
C GLU A 169 75.32 27.28 -42.78
N GLU A 170 74.26 27.79 -43.41
CA GLU A 170 74.33 28.61 -44.62
C GLU A 170 75.00 29.96 -44.38
N GLU A 171 74.67 30.65 -43.28
CA GLU A 171 75.35 31.90 -42.89
C GLU A 171 76.82 31.66 -42.54
N ALA A 172 77.16 30.54 -41.90
CA ALA A 172 78.55 30.17 -41.64
C ALA A 172 79.32 29.83 -42.92
N ARG A 173 78.68 29.14 -43.88
CA ARG A 173 79.25 28.89 -45.21
C ARG A 173 79.44 30.19 -45.99
N ARG A 174 78.48 31.11 -45.93
CA ARG A 174 78.56 32.41 -46.59
C ARG A 174 79.69 33.25 -45.98
N ARG A 175 79.82 33.30 -44.66
CA ARG A 175 80.97 33.95 -43.99
C ARG A 175 82.30 33.30 -44.33
N ALA A 176 82.37 31.97 -44.44
CA ALA A 176 83.59 31.28 -44.82
C ALA A 176 83.99 31.58 -46.29
N LEU A 177 83.01 31.69 -47.19
CA LEU A 177 83.22 32.13 -48.57
C LEU A 177 83.62 33.61 -48.64
N GLU A 178 82.97 34.50 -47.88
CA GLU A 178 83.33 35.93 -47.78
C GLU A 178 84.73 36.12 -47.16
N GLU A 179 85.15 35.29 -46.19
CA GLU A 179 86.52 35.30 -45.65
C GLU A 179 87.55 34.75 -46.67
N GLU A 180 87.17 33.74 -47.47
CA GLU A 180 88.00 33.21 -48.56
C GLU A 180 88.13 34.21 -49.71
N GLU A 181 87.05 34.94 -50.03
CA GLU A 181 87.00 36.01 -51.03
C GLU A 181 87.74 37.27 -50.54
N ALA A 182 87.64 37.63 -49.24
CA ALA A 182 88.45 38.69 -48.62
C ALA A 182 89.94 38.32 -48.53
N MET A 183 90.28 37.03 -48.41
CA MET A 183 91.67 36.56 -48.54
C MET A 183 92.16 36.48 -49.99
N ALA A 184 91.25 36.42 -50.97
CA ALA A 184 91.55 36.58 -52.39
C ALA A 184 91.67 38.06 -52.81
N GLU A 185 90.86 38.96 -52.22
CA GLU A 185 90.93 40.43 -52.38
C GLU A 185 92.04 41.09 -51.52
N GLY A 186 92.72 40.30 -50.68
CA GLY A 186 94.02 40.66 -50.08
C GLY A 186 95.16 40.87 -51.09
N GLN A 187 94.88 40.75 -52.40
CA GLN A 187 95.67 41.30 -53.49
C GLN A 187 94.87 42.32 -54.33
N GLY A 188 94.28 43.34 -53.70
CA GLY A 188 94.10 44.64 -54.35
C GLY A 188 92.86 45.44 -53.99
N GLY A 189 93.03 46.41 -53.10
CA GLY A 189 92.63 47.81 -53.32
C GLY A 189 91.15 48.22 -53.23
N GLU A 190 90.85 48.94 -52.13
CA GLU A 190 90.01 50.16 -52.00
C GLU A 190 88.48 50.15 -52.28
N GLY A 191 87.73 50.75 -51.33
CA GLY A 191 86.47 51.48 -51.56
C GLY A 191 85.24 50.88 -50.86
N GLU A 192 84.80 51.33 -49.68
CA GLU A 192 84.02 52.55 -49.36
C GLU A 192 82.49 52.34 -49.36
N GLU A 193 81.90 52.56 -48.18
CA GLU A 193 80.53 52.97 -47.80
C GLU A 193 79.26 52.31 -48.39
N GLY A 194 78.34 51.94 -47.49
CA GLY A 194 76.93 51.75 -47.82
C GLY A 194 76.09 51.25 -46.64
N LYS A 195 75.20 52.12 -46.16
CA LYS A 195 74.32 51.99 -44.99
C LYS A 195 72.89 51.67 -45.45
N GLU A 196 72.01 51.36 -44.47
CA GLU A 196 70.52 51.32 -44.51
C GLU A 196 69.94 49.93 -44.84
N GLU A 197 69.27 49.24 -43.91
CA GLU A 197 68.01 49.47 -43.15
C GLU A 197 66.86 48.64 -43.76
N GLU A 198 66.24 47.86 -42.87
CA GLU A 198 64.84 47.40 -42.82
C GLU A 198 64.17 46.80 -44.07
N GLU A 199 63.60 45.59 -43.94
CA GLU A 199 62.17 45.44 -43.63
C GLU A 199 61.79 43.96 -43.45
N GLN A 200 60.78 43.79 -42.60
CA GLN A 200 60.05 42.58 -42.28
C GLN A 200 59.31 42.04 -43.52
N GLU A 201 59.02 40.73 -43.54
CA GLU A 201 57.63 40.28 -43.68
C GLU A 201 57.51 38.81 -43.24
N GLU A 202 56.72 38.62 -42.19
CA GLU A 202 56.04 37.37 -41.85
C GLU A 202 54.91 37.18 -42.86
N GLU A 203 54.88 36.06 -43.58
CA GLU A 203 53.65 35.55 -44.19
C GLU A 203 53.20 34.31 -43.40
N ASP A 204 52.15 34.51 -42.60
CA ASP A 204 51.28 33.46 -42.09
C ASP A 204 50.43 32.91 -43.25
N GLU A 205 50.54 31.60 -43.52
CA GLU A 205 49.61 30.86 -44.39
C GLU A 205 48.40 30.35 -43.57
N GLU A 206 47.22 30.40 -44.21
CA GLU A 206 45.89 29.93 -43.77
C GLU A 206 45.84 28.48 -43.23
#